data_AF-A0A0D2CYB6-F1
#
_entry.id   AF-A0A0D2CYB6-F1
#
_cell.length_a   1.000
_cell.length_b   1.000
_cell.length_c   1.000
_cell.angle_alpha   90.00
_cell.angle_beta   90.00
_cell.angle_gamma   90.00
#
_symmetry.space_group_name_H-M   'P 1'
#
loop_
_entity.id
_entity.type
_entity.pdbx_description
1 polymer ?
#
loop_
_entity_poly.entity_id
_entity_poly.type
_entity_poly.pdbx_seq_one_letter_code
_entity_poly.pdbx_strand_id
1 'polypeptide(L)'
;MNLGEEDDRDRPLPEVKVFDSASVTNEEIVGALISAGGCVIKNALSTEDLAAIEKDTRAHLLADKPWDGTFFPIQTRRVNGLASKSKVFMEKLVCYKAYQDACDTLLTSR
;
A
#
# COMPACT_ATOMS: atom_id res chain seq x y z
N MET A 1 -16.49 -18.53 36.98
CA MET A 1 -16.27 -19.12 35.64
C MET A 1 -15.01 -18.48 35.09
N ASN A 2 -13.93 -19.24 34.97
CA ASN A 2 -12.70 -18.75 34.34
C ASN A 2 -12.93 -18.75 32.83
N LEU A 3 -13.20 -17.58 32.26
CA LEU A 3 -12.94 -17.36 30.84
C LEU A 3 -11.41 -17.33 30.75
N GLY A 4 -10.81 -18.43 30.31
CA GLY A 4 -9.40 -18.40 29.91
C GLY A 4 -9.25 -17.29 28.88
N GLU A 5 -8.32 -16.37 29.11
CA GLU A 5 -8.00 -15.34 28.13
C GLU A 5 -7.57 -16.05 26.84
N GLU A 6 -8.44 -16.05 25.83
CA GLU A 6 -8.06 -16.48 24.49
C GLU A 6 -6.91 -15.59 24.04
N ASP A 7 -5.79 -16.22 23.67
CA ASP A 7 -4.66 -15.49 23.12
C ASP A 7 -5.07 -14.92 21.78
N ASP A 8 -5.03 -13.59 21.66
CA ASP A 8 -5.40 -12.86 20.44
C ASP A 8 -4.59 -13.31 19.21
N ARG A 9 -3.45 -14.00 19.40
CA ARG A 9 -2.63 -14.57 18.32
C ARG A 9 -3.20 -15.87 17.75
N ASP A 10 -4.08 -16.54 18.49
CA ASP A 10 -4.71 -17.80 18.09
C ASP A 10 -6.01 -17.56 17.30
N ARG A 11 -6.50 -16.31 17.25
CA ARG A 11 -7.67 -15.96 16.47
C ARG A 11 -7.41 -16.14 14.97
N PRO A 12 -8.38 -16.62 14.19
CA PRO A 12 -8.23 -16.72 12.75
C PRO A 12 -8.00 -15.34 12.13
N LEU A 13 -7.04 -15.24 11.21
CA LEU A 13 -6.76 -14.01 10.52
C LEU A 13 -7.94 -13.63 9.61
N PRO A 14 -8.38 -12.36 9.62
CA PRO A 14 -9.37 -11.87 8.67
C PRO A 14 -8.90 -12.04 7.22
N GLU A 15 -9.85 -12.30 6.32
CA GLU A 15 -9.57 -12.42 4.89
C GLU A 15 -9.20 -11.06 4.28
N VAL A 16 -8.07 -11.00 3.56
CA VAL A 16 -7.70 -9.82 2.77
C VAL A 16 -8.51 -9.79 1.49
N LYS A 17 -9.42 -8.82 1.37
CA LYS A 17 -10.27 -8.66 0.20
C LYS A 17 -9.48 -8.16 -1.02
N VAL A 18 -9.89 -8.62 -2.20
CA VAL A 18 -9.33 -8.25 -3.50
C VAL A 18 -10.43 -7.63 -4.36
N PHE A 19 -10.19 -6.42 -4.85
CA PHE A 19 -11.14 -5.66 -5.66
C PHE A 19 -10.53 -5.27 -7.01
N ASP A 20 -11.37 -4.88 -7.96
CA ASP A 20 -10.95 -4.24 -9.21
C ASP A 20 -11.10 -2.72 -9.12
N SER A 21 -10.10 -1.98 -9.58
CA SER A 21 -10.07 -0.51 -9.56
C SER A 21 -11.27 0.13 -10.28
N ALA A 22 -11.83 -0.53 -11.31
CA ALA A 22 -12.92 0.04 -12.09
C ALA A 22 -14.27 0.02 -11.37
N SER A 23 -14.45 -0.83 -10.35
CA SER A 23 -15.74 -1.04 -9.69
C SER A 23 -15.75 -0.83 -8.18
N VAL A 24 -14.58 -0.87 -7.53
CA VAL A 24 -14.49 -0.78 -6.07
C VAL A 24 -15.03 0.55 -5.55
N THR A 25 -15.78 0.51 -4.45
CA THR A 25 -16.26 1.71 -3.76
C THR A 25 -15.40 2.08 -2.55
N ASN A 26 -15.52 3.33 -2.11
CA ASN A 26 -14.83 3.81 -0.91
C ASN A 26 -15.24 3.02 0.34
N GLU A 27 -16.54 2.72 0.49
CA GLU A 27 -17.08 1.97 1.62
C GLU A 27 -16.51 0.55 1.68
N GLU A 28 -16.34 -0.11 0.53
CA GLU A 28 -15.71 -1.44 0.45
C GLU A 28 -14.24 -1.40 0.89
N ILE A 29 -13.49 -0.39 0.43
CA ILE A 29 -12.08 -0.20 0.81
C ILE A 29 -11.96 0.05 2.32
N VAL A 30 -12.73 0.99 2.85
CA VAL A 30 -12.71 1.35 4.27
C VAL A 30 -13.16 0.18 5.14
N GLY A 31 -14.21 -0.54 4.76
CA GLY A 31 -14.67 -1.74 5.46
C GLY A 31 -13.61 -2.84 5.50
N ALA A 32 -12.90 -3.08 4.40
CA ALA A 32 -11.81 -4.04 4.35
C ALA A 32 -10.61 -3.61 5.20
N LEU A 33 -10.27 -2.31 5.20
CA LEU A 33 -9.20 -1.76 6.05
C LEU A 33 -9.54 -1.90 7.54
N ILE A 34 -10.78 -1.65 7.96
CA ILE A 34 -11.22 -1.83 9.36
C ILE A 34 -11.18 -3.31 9.76
N SER A 35 -11.65 -4.21 8.89
CA SER A 35 -11.77 -5.62 9.24
C SER A 35 -10.45 -6.40 9.18
N ALA A 36 -9.65 -6.19 8.13
CA ALA A 36 -8.45 -6.98 7.85
C ALA A 36 -7.14 -6.17 7.95
N GLY A 37 -7.22 -4.86 8.19
CA GLY A 37 -6.06 -3.97 8.18
C GLY A 37 -5.52 -3.65 6.79
N GLY A 38 -6.14 -4.17 5.72
CA GLY A 38 -5.62 -4.07 4.36
C GLY A 38 -6.57 -4.65 3.32
N CYS A 39 -6.41 -4.22 2.07
CA CYS A 39 -7.04 -4.83 0.89
C CYS A 39 -6.12 -4.71 -0.32
N VAL A 40 -6.43 -5.45 -1.38
CA VAL A 40 -5.74 -5.38 -2.68
C VAL A 40 -6.68 -4.76 -3.70
N ILE A 41 -6.23 -3.70 -4.37
CA ILE A 41 -6.94 -3.12 -5.52
C ILE A 41 -6.16 -3.48 -6.79
N LYS A 42 -6.73 -4.34 -7.62
CA LYS A 42 -6.18 -4.71 -8.93
C LYS A 42 -6.38 -3.58 -9.92
N ASN A 43 -5.47 -3.47 -10.89
CA ASN A 43 -5.57 -2.52 -12.00
C ASN A 43 -5.65 -1.04 -11.55
N ALA A 44 -5.13 -0.70 -10.36
CA ALA A 44 -5.05 0.68 -9.89
C ALA A 44 -4.14 1.55 -10.77
N LEU A 45 -3.17 0.93 -11.45
CA LEU A 45 -2.31 1.55 -12.45
C LEU A 45 -2.26 0.66 -13.69
N SER A 46 -2.09 1.31 -14.85
CA SER A 46 -1.83 0.61 -16.11
C SER A 46 -0.41 0.02 -16.15
N THR A 47 -0.17 -0.95 -17.03
CA THR A 47 1.17 -1.50 -17.27
C THR A 47 2.15 -0.45 -17.76
N GLU A 48 1.66 0.53 -18.52
CA GLU A 48 2.43 1.64 -19.07
C GLU A 48 2.87 2.62 -17.97
N ASP A 49 1.95 2.96 -17.05
CA ASP A 49 2.28 3.80 -15.89
C ASP A 49 3.33 3.12 -15.00
N LEU A 50 3.19 1.81 -14.76
CA LEU A 50 4.16 1.04 -13.99
C LEU A 50 5.53 0.98 -14.67
N ALA A 51 5.58 0.79 -15.99
CA ALA A 51 6.82 0.80 -16.76
C ALA A 51 7.50 2.17 -16.72
N ALA A 52 6.74 3.27 -16.75
CA ALA A 52 7.29 4.61 -16.61
C ALA A 52 7.90 4.83 -15.21
N ILE A 53 7.20 4.43 -14.14
CA ILE A 53 7.71 4.52 -12.76
C ILE A 53 8.97 3.65 -12.58
N GLU A 54 9.00 2.45 -13.15
CA GLU A 54 10.19 1.59 -13.14
C GLU A 54 11.38 2.28 -13.79
N LYS A 55 11.19 2.85 -14.98
CA LYS A 55 12.25 3.57 -15.71
C LYS A 55 12.76 4.76 -14.91
N ASP A 56 11.86 5.55 -14.32
CA ASP A 56 12.20 6.71 -13.50
C ASP A 56 13.01 6.30 -12.25
N THR A 57 12.72 5.14 -11.68
CA THR A 57 13.31 4.70 -10.40
C THR A 57 14.54 3.80 -10.54
N ARG A 58 14.75 3.15 -11.70
CA ARG A 58 15.80 2.14 -11.89
C ARG A 58 17.20 2.67 -11.58
N ALA A 59 17.55 3.85 -12.08
CA ALA A 59 18.87 4.44 -11.83
C ALA A 59 19.10 4.68 -10.32
N HIS A 60 18.05 5.04 -9.59
CA HIS A 60 18.14 5.27 -8.15
C HIS A 60 18.25 3.97 -7.35
N LEU A 61 17.57 2.89 -7.77
CA LEU A 61 17.73 1.56 -7.18
C LEU A 61 19.16 1.05 -7.33
N LEU A 62 19.76 1.22 -8.51
CA LEU A 62 21.12 0.78 -8.79
C LEU A 62 22.17 1.59 -8.02
N ALA A 63 21.88 2.87 -7.74
CA ALA A 63 22.75 3.75 -6.96
C ALA A 63 22.61 3.57 -5.43
N ASP A 64 21.61 2.82 -4.97
CA ASP A 64 21.36 2.61 -3.54
C ASP A 64 22.46 1.77 -2.88
N LYS A 65 22.71 2.05 -1.60
CA LYS A 65 23.69 1.33 -0.79
C LYS A 65 22.99 0.31 0.10
N PRO A 66 23.66 -0.82 0.42
CA PRO A 66 23.09 -1.79 1.35
C PRO A 66 22.68 -1.12 2.65
N TRP A 67 21.55 -1.57 3.22
CA TRP A 67 21.12 -1.09 4.53
C TRP A 67 22.10 -1.55 5.61
N ASP A 68 22.55 -0.61 6.45
CA ASP A 68 23.51 -0.81 7.54
C ASP A 68 22.84 -0.88 8.92
N GLY A 69 21.51 -0.82 8.98
CA GLY A 69 20.73 -0.97 10.21
C GLY A 69 20.17 -2.38 10.42
N THR A 70 19.37 -2.55 11.48
CA THR A 70 18.80 -3.85 11.86
C THR A 70 17.42 -4.14 11.26
N PHE A 71 16.75 -3.12 10.71
CA PHE A 71 15.35 -3.25 10.27
C PHE A 71 15.17 -4.05 8.96
N PHE A 72 15.97 -3.77 7.93
CA PHE A 72 15.89 -4.45 6.64
C PHE A 72 17.05 -5.44 6.43
N PRO A 73 16.86 -6.51 5.65
CA PRO A 73 17.98 -7.30 5.13
C PRO A 73 18.93 -6.44 4.30
N ILE A 74 20.23 -6.80 4.31
CA ILE A 74 21.28 -6.08 3.58
C ILE A 74 21.04 -6.03 2.05
N GLN A 75 20.28 -7.00 1.51
CA GLN A 75 19.93 -7.09 0.10
C GLN A 75 18.84 -6.09 -0.31
N THR A 76 18.10 -5.52 0.64
CA THR A 76 17.00 -4.60 0.35
C THR A 76 17.51 -3.32 -0.28
N ARG A 77 17.00 -3.01 -1.48
CA ARG A 77 17.26 -1.75 -2.19
C ARG A 77 16.07 -0.83 -2.08
N ARG A 78 16.32 0.46 -1.93
CA ARG A 78 15.28 1.45 -1.66
C ARG A 78 15.42 2.66 -2.57
N VAL A 79 14.29 3.24 -2.92
CA VAL A 79 14.22 4.58 -3.52
C VAL A 79 13.37 5.44 -2.62
N ASN A 80 14.03 6.27 -1.82
CA ASN A 80 13.34 7.27 -0.99
C ASN A 80 12.98 8.50 -1.83
N GLY A 81 11.93 9.23 -1.44
CA GLY A 81 11.55 10.48 -2.12
C GLY A 81 11.06 10.28 -3.55
N LEU A 82 10.22 9.27 -3.81
CA LEU A 82 9.67 9.00 -5.15
C LEU A 82 8.97 10.22 -5.77
N ALA A 83 8.40 11.08 -4.93
CA ALA A 83 7.70 12.30 -5.36
C ALA A 83 8.55 13.23 -6.24
N SER A 84 9.86 13.32 -5.99
CA SER A 84 10.77 14.15 -6.79
C SER A 84 11.41 13.41 -7.96
N LYS A 85 11.14 12.10 -8.09
CA LYS A 85 11.82 11.20 -9.04
C LYS A 85 10.91 10.72 -10.16
N SER A 86 9.62 10.53 -9.88
CA SER A 86 8.65 10.11 -10.89
C SER A 86 7.40 10.98 -10.82
N LYS A 87 7.16 11.71 -11.91
CA LYS A 87 5.94 12.49 -12.09
C LYS A 87 4.71 11.58 -12.20
N VAL A 88 4.85 10.47 -12.92
CA VAL A 88 3.78 9.48 -13.12
C VAL A 88 3.34 8.88 -11.78
N PHE A 89 4.29 8.54 -10.90
CA PHE A 89 3.97 8.08 -9.54
C PHE A 89 3.08 9.08 -8.78
N MET A 90 3.44 10.37 -8.81
CA MET A 90 2.66 11.40 -8.12
C MET A 90 1.27 11.57 -8.72
N GLU A 91 1.19 11.73 -10.04
CA GLU A 91 -0.08 12.05 -10.71
C GLU A 91 -1.04 10.86 -10.77
N LYS A 92 -0.53 9.62 -10.84
CA LYS A 92 -1.36 8.44 -11.05
C LYS A 92 -1.60 7.61 -9.79
N LEU A 93 -0.59 7.45 -8.94
CA LEU A 93 -0.72 6.63 -7.72
C LEU A 93 -1.06 7.47 -6.50
N VAL A 94 -0.27 8.52 -6.23
CA VAL A 94 -0.52 9.35 -5.04
C VAL A 94 -1.85 10.07 -5.19
N CYS A 95 -2.14 10.65 -6.36
CA CYS A 95 -3.44 11.26 -6.66
C CYS A 95 -4.53 10.27 -7.09
N TYR A 96 -4.33 8.95 -6.93
CA TYR A 96 -5.34 7.95 -7.26
C TYR A 96 -6.62 8.19 -6.45
N LYS A 97 -7.75 8.40 -7.14
CA LYS A 97 -9.00 8.82 -6.50
C LYS A 97 -9.45 7.88 -5.38
N ALA A 98 -9.46 6.56 -5.59
CA ALA A 98 -9.94 5.65 -4.55
C ALA A 98 -9.02 5.63 -3.31
N TYR A 99 -7.70 5.84 -3.50
CA TYR A 99 -6.78 6.03 -2.39
C TYR A 99 -7.05 7.33 -1.63
N GLN A 100 -7.24 8.44 -2.36
CA GLN A 100 -7.54 9.75 -1.77
C GLN A 100 -8.87 9.75 -1.00
N ASP A 101 -9.93 9.17 -1.56
CA ASP A 101 -11.25 9.06 -0.92
C ASP A 101 -11.18 8.22 0.38
N ALA A 102 -10.43 7.12 0.36
CA ALA A 102 -10.21 6.29 1.55
C ALA A 102 -9.41 7.03 2.63
N CYS A 103 -8.36 7.77 2.23
CA CYS A 103 -7.60 8.62 3.13
C CYS A 103 -8.48 9.73 3.73
N ASP A 104 -9.30 10.40 2.94
CA ASP A 104 -10.20 11.45 3.43
C ASP A 104 -11.16 10.88 4.48
N THR A 105 -11.77 9.73 4.19
CA THR A 105 -12.69 9.06 5.13
C THR A 105 -12.00 8.69 6.45
N LEU A 106 -10.84 8.02 6.38
CA LEU A 106 -10.15 7.49 7.56
C LEU A 106 -9.42 8.57 8.38
N LEU A 107 -8.96 9.65 7.74
CA LEU A 107 -8.15 10.67 8.41
C LEU A 107 -8.98 11.89 8.84
N THR A 108 -10.24 11.99 8.42
CA THR A 108 -11.17 13.04 8.87
C THR A 108 -12.29 12.52 9.78
N SER A 109 -12.44 11.19 9.91
CA SER A 109 -13.38 10.59 10.87
C SER A 109 -13.04 11.04 12.28
N ARG A 110 -14.00 11.67 12.96
CA ARG A 110 -13.92 12.09 14.36
C ARG A 110 -14.64 11.10 15.26
#